data_AF-A0A8C3JYB1-F1
#
_entry.id   AF-A0A8C3JYB1-F1
#
_cell.length_a   1.000
_cell.length_b   1.000
_cell.length_c   1.000
_cell.angle_alpha   90.00
_cell.angle_beta   90.00
_cell.angle_gamma   90.00
#
_symmetry.space_group_name_H-M   'P 1'
#
loop_
_entity.id
_entity.type
_entity.pdbx_description
1 polymer ?
#
loop_
_entity_poly.entity_id
_entity_poly.type
_entity_poly.pdbx_seq_one_letter_code
_entity_poly.pdbx_strand_id
1 'polypeptide(L)'
;MGARRRSGWANGAAAARALAAEWAGRLRVPSQLRAPAPAGSGGGGGGGRGAGGRGRPGRGRDGARRGGADPGGLVPRDVPAVAGAGHVAAGGGAPAPPALPLPGDTRLPQVLIIGGGDGGVLREVVKHPTVESVVQCEIDEDVIQVSKKYLPGMAVGYSSAKLTLHVGDGFEFMKQNQEAFDVIITDSSDPMGPAESLFKESYYQLMKTALREDGILCCQGECQWLHLDLIKEMRQFCKSLFPVVEYAYCTIPTYPSGQIGFMLCSKNPNTNFREPVQQLSQQQVEERSLKYYNSDIHRAAFILPEFARKALSDV
;
A
#
# COMPACT_ATOMS: atom_id res chain seq x y z
N MET A 1 29.31 7.76 -21.60
CA MET A 1 29.07 7.35 -20.20
C MET A 1 28.23 8.41 -19.52
N GLY A 2 27.11 8.05 -18.87
CA GLY A 2 26.44 8.96 -17.93
C GLY A 2 24.98 9.34 -18.15
N ALA A 3 24.12 8.43 -18.64
CA ALA A 3 22.66 8.59 -18.58
C ALA A 3 22.02 7.40 -17.82
N ARG A 4 22.49 7.15 -16.59
CA ARG A 4 21.83 6.26 -15.62
C ARG A 4 22.13 6.84 -14.24
N ARG A 5 21.09 7.34 -13.54
CA ARG A 5 20.99 7.62 -12.09
C ARG A 5 20.17 8.88 -11.79
N ARG A 6 18.88 8.97 -12.17
CA ARG A 6 17.94 9.96 -11.58
C ARG A 6 16.48 9.48 -11.61
N SER A 7 16.17 8.31 -11.04
CA SER A 7 14.78 7.85 -10.84
C SER A 7 14.55 7.17 -9.47
N GLY A 8 15.42 7.41 -8.49
CA GLY A 8 15.39 6.72 -7.20
C GLY A 8 14.55 7.36 -6.08
N TRP A 9 14.05 8.58 -6.26
CA TRP A 9 13.80 9.48 -5.12
C TRP A 9 12.33 9.68 -4.74
N ALA A 10 11.38 9.22 -5.56
CA ALA A 10 9.95 9.23 -5.24
C ALA A 10 9.45 7.93 -4.55
N ASN A 11 10.36 7.00 -4.21
CA ASN A 11 10.01 5.67 -3.68
C ASN A 11 9.84 5.61 -2.15
N GLY A 12 10.19 6.66 -1.39
CA GLY A 12 10.17 6.65 0.07
C GLY A 12 8.78 6.72 0.69
N ALA A 13 7.91 7.59 0.17
CA ALA A 13 6.54 7.76 0.68
C ALA A 13 5.67 6.53 0.39
N ALA A 14 5.85 5.90 -0.77
CA ALA A 14 5.17 4.65 -1.13
C ALA A 14 5.58 3.47 -0.22
N ALA A 15 6.83 3.43 0.25
CA ALA A 15 7.34 2.37 1.13
C ALA A 15 6.79 2.46 2.56
N ALA A 16 6.56 3.68 3.07
CA ALA A 16 5.84 3.87 4.33
C ALA A 16 4.33 3.68 4.15
N ARG A 17 3.75 3.89 2.97
CA ARG A 17 2.34 3.55 2.70
C ARG A 17 2.11 2.05 2.53
N ALA A 18 3.15 1.28 2.18
CA ALA A 18 3.17 -0.17 2.30
C ALA A 18 3.02 -0.66 3.76
N LEU A 19 3.26 0.21 4.77
CA LEU A 19 2.93 -0.07 6.18
C LEU A 19 1.46 -0.47 6.34
N ALA A 20 0.54 0.07 5.54
CA ALA A 20 -0.88 -0.26 5.59
C ALA A 20 -1.21 -1.54 4.81
N ALA A 21 -0.55 -1.75 3.66
CA ALA A 21 -0.78 -2.91 2.81
C ALA A 21 -0.34 -4.25 3.46
N GLU A 22 0.63 -4.24 4.38
CA GLU A 22 1.01 -5.44 5.14
C GLU A 22 -0.10 -5.97 6.06
N TRP A 23 -1.00 -5.12 6.55
CA TRP A 23 -2.07 -5.54 7.45
C TRP A 23 -3.23 -6.25 6.73
N ALA A 24 -3.37 -6.05 5.42
CA ALA A 24 -4.32 -6.81 4.61
C ALA A 24 -4.04 -8.33 4.63
N GLY A 25 -2.82 -8.76 5.00
CA GLY A 25 -2.47 -10.18 5.12
C GLY A 25 -3.22 -10.93 6.24
N ARG A 26 -3.85 -10.22 7.19
CA ARG A 26 -4.54 -10.83 8.35
C ARG A 26 -6.01 -11.21 8.10
N LEU A 27 -6.60 -10.73 7.01
CA LEU A 27 -8.04 -10.85 6.74
C LEU A 27 -8.50 -12.28 6.37
N ARG A 28 -7.55 -13.22 6.30
CA ARG A 28 -7.83 -14.63 6.03
C ARG A 28 -7.93 -15.52 7.27
N VAL A 29 -7.84 -14.97 8.48
CA VAL A 29 -8.08 -15.78 9.70
C VAL A 29 -9.47 -15.44 10.25
N PRO A 30 -10.48 -16.29 10.03
CA PRO A 30 -11.77 -16.14 10.71
C PRO A 30 -11.53 -16.03 12.21
N SER A 31 -12.25 -15.11 12.87
CA SER A 31 -12.29 -14.98 14.33
C SER A 31 -12.60 -16.30 15.05
N GLN A 32 -13.11 -17.29 14.34
CA GLN A 32 -13.46 -18.63 14.82
C GLN A 32 -12.30 -19.65 14.90
N LEU A 33 -11.09 -19.32 14.42
CA LEU A 33 -9.94 -20.25 14.44
C LEU A 33 -8.82 -19.88 15.43
N ARG A 34 -9.06 -18.97 16.38
CA ARG A 34 -8.15 -18.82 17.53
C ARG A 34 -8.31 -20.03 18.44
N ALA A 35 -7.36 -20.96 18.37
CA ALA A 35 -7.22 -22.02 19.36
C ALA A 35 -7.17 -21.40 20.77
N PRO A 36 -7.91 -21.95 21.76
CA PRO A 36 -7.73 -21.53 23.14
C PRO A 36 -6.29 -21.80 23.57
N ALA A 37 -5.74 -20.91 24.40
CA ALA A 37 -4.42 -21.08 24.99
C ALA A 37 -4.26 -22.49 25.58
N PRO A 38 -3.13 -23.19 25.36
CA PRO A 38 -2.97 -24.54 25.88
C PRO A 38 -2.96 -24.51 27.42
N ALA A 39 -3.94 -25.20 28.00
CA ALA A 39 -3.91 -25.58 29.40
C ALA A 39 -2.71 -26.52 29.62
N GLY A 40 -1.96 -26.24 30.69
CA GLY A 40 -0.79 -27.03 31.07
C GLY A 40 -1.12 -28.48 31.37
N SER A 41 -0.33 -29.38 30.81
CA SER A 41 -0.05 -30.75 31.28
C SER A 41 1.32 -31.11 30.70
N GLY A 42 2.29 -31.72 31.38
CA GLY A 42 2.20 -32.62 32.52
C GLY A 42 2.65 -34.01 32.08
N GLY A 43 3.98 -34.25 32.01
CA GLY A 43 4.61 -35.55 32.31
C GLY A 43 4.84 -36.59 31.20
N GLY A 44 6.10 -37.08 31.14
CA GLY A 44 6.53 -38.45 30.75
C GLY A 44 6.60 -38.75 29.25
N GLY A 45 7.59 -39.45 28.67
CA GLY A 45 8.74 -40.21 29.17
C GLY A 45 9.08 -41.33 28.15
N GLY A 46 10.37 -41.53 27.86
CA GLY A 46 10.94 -42.70 27.12
C GLY A 46 10.74 -42.72 25.60
N GLY A 47 11.63 -43.21 24.73
CA GLY A 47 12.90 -43.95 24.84
C GLY A 47 13.14 -44.73 23.51
N GLY A 48 14.41 -44.92 23.10
CA GLY A 48 14.86 -45.91 22.07
C GLY A 48 15.00 -45.35 20.63
N ARG A 49 16.21 -45.17 20.06
CA ARG A 49 17.23 -46.10 19.49
C ARG A 49 16.92 -46.66 18.07
N GLY A 50 17.92 -46.56 17.18
CA GLY A 50 18.10 -47.32 15.92
C GLY A 50 18.26 -46.39 14.70
N ALA A 51 19.43 -46.08 14.13
CA ALA A 51 20.53 -46.86 13.51
C ALA A 51 20.27 -47.27 12.04
N GLY A 52 21.20 -46.86 11.14
CA GLY A 52 21.42 -47.39 9.78
C GLY A 52 20.62 -46.70 8.66
N GLY A 53 21.13 -46.41 7.46
CA GLY A 53 22.42 -46.68 6.84
C GLY A 53 22.38 -46.21 5.37
N ARG A 54 23.51 -45.61 4.95
CA ARG A 54 24.11 -45.41 3.61
C ARG A 54 23.29 -45.70 2.33
N GLY A 55 23.40 -44.78 1.36
CA GLY A 55 23.15 -45.06 -0.06
C GLY A 55 23.34 -43.85 -0.99
N ARG A 56 24.57 -43.62 -1.47
CA ARG A 56 24.91 -42.96 -2.75
C ARG A 56 25.50 -44.06 -3.66
N PRO A 57 25.82 -43.88 -4.98
CA PRO A 57 25.78 -42.65 -5.82
C PRO A 57 25.26 -42.85 -7.28
N GLY A 58 25.07 -41.73 -7.97
CA GLY A 58 25.79 -41.40 -9.23
C GLY A 58 25.32 -41.97 -10.58
N ARG A 59 25.18 -41.06 -11.55
CA ARG A 59 25.52 -41.12 -13.01
C ARG A 59 25.31 -39.69 -13.52
N GLY A 60 26.27 -38.99 -14.12
CA GLY A 60 26.94 -39.20 -15.41
C GLY A 60 26.43 -38.09 -16.36
N ARG A 61 27.26 -37.08 -16.73
CA ARG A 61 28.01 -36.95 -18.01
C ARG A 61 27.07 -36.83 -19.23
N ASP A 62 27.20 -35.95 -20.22
CA ASP A 62 28.30 -35.18 -20.84
C ASP A 62 27.68 -33.92 -21.53
N GLY A 63 28.42 -32.84 -21.81
CA GLY A 63 29.09 -32.61 -23.12
C GLY A 63 28.25 -31.66 -24.00
N ALA A 64 28.59 -30.38 -24.21
CA ALA A 64 29.63 -29.82 -25.09
C ALA A 64 29.07 -29.17 -26.39
N ARG A 65 29.35 -27.86 -26.52
CA ARG A 65 29.84 -27.12 -27.71
C ARG A 65 28.92 -26.65 -28.86
N ARG A 66 29.12 -25.34 -29.15
CA ARG A 66 29.23 -24.62 -30.47
C ARG A 66 27.94 -24.54 -31.29
N GLY A 67 27.59 -23.48 -32.02
CA GLY A 67 28.21 -22.23 -32.44
C GLY A 67 27.47 -21.75 -33.72
N GLY A 68 27.68 -20.52 -34.17
CA GLY A 68 27.37 -20.10 -35.55
C GLY A 68 26.27 -19.05 -35.72
N ALA A 69 26.61 -18.02 -36.49
CA ALA A 69 25.88 -16.80 -36.80
C ALA A 69 24.98 -16.93 -38.05
N ASP A 70 24.03 -16.00 -38.23
CA ASP A 70 23.93 -15.19 -39.47
C ASP A 70 23.03 -13.96 -39.26
N PRO A 71 23.27 -12.81 -39.92
CA PRO A 71 22.47 -11.59 -39.80
C PRO A 71 21.63 -11.29 -41.07
N GLY A 72 20.55 -10.53 -40.93
CA GLY A 72 19.88 -9.93 -42.08
C GLY A 72 18.51 -9.33 -41.78
N GLY A 73 18.23 -8.16 -42.38
CA GLY A 73 16.86 -7.71 -42.63
C GLY A 73 16.49 -6.34 -42.06
N LEU A 74 16.90 -5.29 -42.75
CA LEU A 74 16.38 -3.92 -42.64
C LEU A 74 14.88 -3.87 -42.96
N VAL A 75 14.10 -3.15 -42.14
CA VAL A 75 12.75 -2.68 -42.49
C VAL A 75 12.64 -1.20 -42.09
N PRO A 76 12.36 -0.27 -43.02
CA PRO A 76 12.12 1.13 -42.69
C PRO A 76 10.77 1.34 -42.00
N ARG A 77 10.76 2.29 -41.06
CA ARG A 77 9.58 2.85 -40.41
C ARG A 77 9.01 3.97 -41.29
N ASP A 78 7.82 3.77 -41.83
CA ASP A 78 6.98 4.87 -42.31
C ASP A 78 5.87 5.12 -41.29
N VAL A 79 5.85 6.35 -40.78
CA VAL A 79 4.78 6.92 -39.97
C VAL A 79 4.03 7.90 -40.86
N PRO A 80 2.75 7.70 -41.17
CA PRO A 80 1.91 8.81 -41.59
C PRO A 80 1.16 9.37 -40.38
N ALA A 81 1.42 10.64 -40.12
CA ALA A 81 0.47 11.50 -39.44
C ALA A 81 -0.81 11.59 -40.28
N VAL A 82 -1.97 11.42 -39.65
CA VAL A 82 -3.26 11.83 -40.22
C VAL A 82 -3.95 12.72 -39.20
N ALA A 83 -4.06 13.99 -39.58
CA ALA A 83 -4.98 14.94 -38.99
C ALA A 83 -6.42 14.52 -39.32
N GLY A 84 -7.30 14.59 -38.32
CA GLY A 84 -8.73 14.40 -38.48
C GLY A 84 -9.46 15.22 -37.43
N ALA A 85 -9.72 16.48 -37.76
CA ALA A 85 -10.70 17.30 -37.07
C ALA A 85 -12.09 16.72 -37.32
N GLY A 86 -12.93 16.62 -36.29
CA GLY A 86 -14.34 16.30 -36.49
C GLY A 86 -15.11 15.91 -35.24
N HIS A 87 -16.02 16.80 -34.85
CA HIS A 87 -17.24 16.54 -34.08
C HIS A 87 -17.14 16.35 -32.57
N VAL A 88 -17.44 17.46 -31.89
CA VAL A 88 -18.13 17.49 -30.59
C VAL A 88 -19.47 16.75 -30.74
N ALA A 89 -19.61 15.62 -30.05
CA ALA A 89 -20.90 15.03 -29.74
C ALA A 89 -21.08 15.11 -28.22
N ALA A 90 -21.91 16.06 -27.80
CA ALA A 90 -22.50 16.07 -26.47
C ALA A 90 -23.48 14.89 -26.37
N GLY A 91 -23.26 13.98 -25.43
CA GLY A 91 -24.17 12.87 -25.15
C GLY A 91 -23.45 11.57 -24.82
N GLY A 92 -23.21 11.33 -23.53
CA GLY A 92 -22.73 10.04 -23.03
C GLY A 92 -22.81 10.04 -21.52
N GLY A 93 -23.80 9.35 -20.98
CA GLY A 93 -24.02 9.24 -19.53
C GLY A 93 -22.76 8.78 -18.81
N ALA A 94 -22.60 9.26 -17.58
CA ALA A 94 -21.58 8.76 -16.67
C ALA A 94 -21.62 7.21 -16.68
N PRO A 95 -20.49 6.52 -16.82
CA PRO A 95 -20.47 5.07 -16.69
C PRO A 95 -21.06 4.72 -15.32
N ALA A 96 -22.04 3.81 -15.32
CA ALA A 96 -22.58 3.28 -14.08
C ALA A 96 -21.42 2.74 -13.23
N PRO A 97 -21.42 2.97 -11.90
CA PRO A 97 -20.39 2.41 -11.04
C PRO A 97 -20.36 0.89 -11.24
N PRO A 98 -19.18 0.25 -11.29
CA PRO A 98 -19.08 -1.20 -11.33
C PRO A 98 -19.89 -1.75 -10.15
N ALA A 99 -20.71 -2.76 -10.42
CA ALA A 99 -21.59 -3.35 -9.43
C ALA A 99 -20.80 -3.70 -8.16
N LEU A 100 -21.16 -3.07 -7.05
CA LEU A 100 -20.62 -3.37 -5.72
C LEU A 100 -20.78 -4.88 -5.47
N PRO A 101 -19.76 -5.57 -4.94
CA PRO A 101 -19.92 -6.97 -4.56
C PRO A 101 -21.05 -7.08 -3.53
N LEU A 102 -22.01 -7.96 -3.83
CA LEU A 102 -23.18 -8.21 -2.99
C LEU A 102 -22.77 -8.76 -1.62
N PRO A 103 -23.57 -8.53 -0.56
CA PRO A 103 -23.32 -9.12 0.75
C PRO A 103 -23.41 -10.65 0.65
N GLY A 104 -22.29 -11.35 0.84
CA GLY A 104 -22.26 -12.82 0.93
C GLY A 104 -21.20 -13.52 0.08
N ASP A 105 -20.50 -12.82 -0.82
CA ASP A 105 -19.38 -13.44 -1.54
C ASP A 105 -18.17 -13.55 -0.61
N THR A 106 -17.42 -14.65 -0.68
CA THR A 106 -16.24 -14.92 0.16
C THR A 106 -15.22 -13.78 -0.01
N ARG A 107 -15.24 -12.83 0.95
CA ARG A 107 -14.81 -11.44 0.71
C ARG A 107 -13.31 -11.33 0.54
N LEU A 108 -12.88 -11.23 -0.71
CA LEU A 108 -11.50 -10.99 -1.09
C LEU A 108 -10.99 -9.68 -0.43
N PRO A 109 -9.71 -9.60 -0.03
CA PRO A 109 -9.15 -8.39 0.53
C PRO A 109 -9.19 -7.22 -0.46
N GLN A 110 -9.84 -6.12 -0.07
CA GLN A 110 -10.02 -4.91 -0.87
C GLN A 110 -9.28 -3.72 -0.26
N VAL A 111 -8.40 -3.12 -1.06
CA VAL A 111 -7.67 -1.89 -0.71
C VAL A 111 -8.26 -0.71 -1.47
N LEU A 112 -8.52 0.39 -0.79
CA LEU A 112 -8.85 1.68 -1.40
C LEU A 112 -7.66 2.63 -1.31
N ILE A 113 -7.35 3.32 -2.41
CA ILE A 113 -6.42 4.43 -2.47
C ILE A 113 -7.21 5.68 -2.85
N ILE A 114 -7.19 6.71 -2.00
CA ILE A 114 -7.68 8.05 -2.31
C ILE A 114 -6.49 8.93 -2.68
N GLY A 115 -6.55 9.58 -3.84
CA GLY A 115 -5.43 10.32 -4.43
C GLY A 115 -4.38 9.38 -5.05
N GLY A 116 -3.10 9.70 -4.87
CA GLY A 116 -1.98 8.88 -5.35
C GLY A 116 -1.85 8.83 -6.88
N GLY A 117 -2.23 9.89 -7.59
CA GLY A 117 -2.25 9.98 -9.04
C GLY A 117 -0.94 9.60 -9.75
N ASP A 118 0.21 9.63 -9.08
CA ASP A 118 1.48 9.15 -9.65
C ASP A 118 1.57 7.62 -9.81
N GLY A 119 0.72 6.87 -9.10
CA GLY A 119 0.64 5.40 -9.13
C GLY A 119 1.68 4.69 -8.25
N GLY A 120 2.50 5.41 -7.49
CA GLY A 120 3.53 4.85 -6.63
C GLY A 120 2.99 3.99 -5.50
N VAL A 121 1.91 4.42 -4.84
CA VAL A 121 1.23 3.61 -3.81
C VAL A 121 0.64 2.36 -4.43
N LEU A 122 -0.08 2.51 -5.54
CA LEU A 122 -0.68 1.39 -6.27
C LEU A 122 0.39 0.35 -6.64
N ARG A 123 1.53 0.78 -7.19
CA ARG A 123 2.67 -0.09 -7.53
C ARG A 123 3.14 -0.93 -6.35
N GLU A 124 3.16 -0.39 -5.12
CA GLU A 124 3.57 -1.15 -3.93
C GLU A 124 2.46 -2.07 -3.43
N VAL A 125 1.23 -1.58 -3.34
CA VAL A 125 0.06 -2.34 -2.85
C VAL A 125 -0.13 -3.63 -3.66
N VAL A 126 -0.03 -3.57 -4.99
CA VAL A 126 -0.29 -4.74 -5.86
C VAL A 126 0.76 -5.84 -5.74
N LYS A 127 1.94 -5.56 -5.17
CA LYS A 127 2.98 -6.58 -4.88
C LYS A 127 2.58 -7.55 -3.78
N HIS A 128 1.58 -7.21 -2.98
CA HIS A 128 1.10 -8.09 -1.91
C HIS A 128 0.24 -9.21 -2.52
N PRO A 129 0.61 -10.49 -2.34
CA PRO A 129 -0.13 -11.61 -2.92
C PRO A 129 -1.52 -11.77 -2.29
N THR A 130 -1.70 -11.28 -1.07
CA THR A 130 -2.99 -11.29 -0.35
C THR A 130 -3.95 -10.19 -0.82
N VAL A 131 -3.46 -9.18 -1.54
CA VAL A 131 -4.30 -8.15 -2.13
C VAL A 131 -4.85 -8.65 -3.46
N GLU A 132 -6.17 -8.71 -3.57
CA GLU A 132 -6.86 -9.28 -4.73
C GLU A 132 -7.50 -8.19 -5.60
N SER A 133 -7.96 -7.10 -4.97
CA SER A 133 -8.52 -5.94 -5.66
C SER A 133 -8.04 -4.64 -5.02
N VAL A 134 -7.73 -3.66 -5.86
CA VAL A 134 -7.39 -2.30 -5.46
C VAL A 134 -8.32 -1.34 -6.19
N VAL A 135 -9.04 -0.52 -5.44
CA VAL A 135 -9.78 0.61 -5.99
C VAL A 135 -8.92 1.85 -5.78
N GLN A 136 -8.76 2.68 -6.81
CA GLN A 136 -8.11 3.98 -6.69
C GLN A 136 -9.08 5.07 -7.14
N CYS A 137 -9.26 6.11 -6.33
CA CYS A 137 -10.04 7.29 -6.66
C CYS A 137 -9.12 8.51 -6.67
N GLU A 138 -8.88 9.05 -7.86
CA GLU A 138 -8.02 10.23 -8.11
C GLU A 138 -8.88 11.35 -8.70
N ILE A 139 -8.73 12.57 -8.21
CA ILE A 139 -9.59 13.69 -8.62
C ILE A 139 -9.19 14.26 -9.99
N ASP A 140 -7.90 14.19 -10.32
CA ASP A 140 -7.33 14.84 -11.50
C ASP A 140 -6.74 13.80 -12.49
N GLU A 141 -7.44 13.58 -13.60
CA GLU A 141 -6.98 12.69 -14.66
C GLU A 141 -5.66 13.15 -15.29
N ASP A 142 -5.39 14.45 -15.34
CA ASP A 142 -4.16 14.97 -15.95
C ASP A 142 -2.94 14.50 -15.16
N VAL A 143 -3.03 14.44 -13.81
CA VAL A 143 -1.98 13.88 -12.95
C VAL A 143 -1.67 12.43 -13.33
N ILE A 144 -2.68 11.63 -13.64
CA ILE A 144 -2.51 10.23 -14.07
C ILE A 144 -1.77 10.18 -15.42
N GLN A 145 -2.21 10.98 -16.39
CA GLN A 145 -1.64 10.96 -17.74
C GLN A 145 -0.19 11.46 -17.76
N VAL A 146 0.12 12.55 -17.05
CA VAL A 146 1.49 13.06 -16.95
C VAL A 146 2.39 12.07 -16.20
N SER A 147 1.86 11.37 -15.19
CA SER A 147 2.62 10.36 -14.45
C SER A 147 2.94 9.13 -15.30
N LYS A 148 2.00 8.66 -16.11
CA LYS A 148 2.27 7.58 -17.10
C LYS A 148 3.37 7.98 -18.08
N LYS A 149 3.41 9.25 -18.50
CA LYS A 149 4.39 9.77 -19.46
C LYS A 149 5.78 10.03 -18.84
N TYR A 150 5.83 10.70 -17.69
CA TYR A 150 7.07 11.24 -17.12
C TYR A 150 7.57 10.46 -15.90
N LEU A 151 6.72 9.68 -15.24
CA LEU A 151 7.03 8.85 -14.07
C LEU A 151 6.71 7.36 -14.30
N PRO A 152 7.17 6.73 -15.42
CA PRO A 152 6.75 5.37 -15.78
C PRO A 152 7.12 4.31 -14.72
N GLY A 153 8.17 4.54 -13.94
CA GLY A 153 8.55 3.64 -12.83
C GLY A 153 7.62 3.71 -11.60
N MET A 154 6.81 4.76 -11.48
CA MET A 154 5.75 4.88 -10.47
C MET A 154 4.43 4.41 -11.05
N ALA A 155 4.08 4.95 -12.22
CA ALA A 155 2.82 4.69 -12.91
C ALA A 155 2.65 3.26 -13.43
N VAL A 156 3.68 2.39 -13.34
CA VAL A 156 3.57 0.96 -13.70
C VAL A 156 2.45 0.24 -12.93
N GLY A 157 2.06 0.74 -11.76
CA GLY A 157 0.92 0.23 -11.00
C GLY A 157 -0.40 0.26 -11.78
N TYR A 158 -0.59 1.24 -12.67
CA TYR A 158 -1.81 1.40 -13.48
C TYR A 158 -2.06 0.26 -14.47
N SER A 159 -1.05 -0.57 -14.76
CA SER A 159 -1.19 -1.75 -15.63
C SER A 159 -1.58 -3.02 -14.87
N SER A 160 -1.81 -2.93 -13.55
CA SER A 160 -2.22 -4.08 -12.74
C SER A 160 -3.66 -4.50 -13.04
N ALA A 161 -3.87 -5.80 -13.29
CA ALA A 161 -5.20 -6.38 -13.43
C ALA A 161 -6.05 -6.32 -12.14
N LYS A 162 -5.43 -6.00 -11.00
CA LYS A 162 -6.12 -5.82 -9.70
C LYS A 162 -6.78 -4.44 -9.56
N LEU A 163 -6.45 -3.48 -10.44
CA LEU A 163 -6.89 -2.09 -10.32
C LEU A 163 -8.31 -1.88 -10.89
N THR A 164 -9.15 -1.21 -10.11
CA THR A 164 -10.31 -0.45 -10.59
C THR A 164 -10.07 1.04 -10.35
N LEU A 165 -10.01 1.84 -11.43
CA LEU A 165 -9.72 3.27 -11.36
C LEU A 165 -11.01 4.09 -11.47
N HIS A 166 -11.19 5.03 -10.54
CA HIS A 166 -12.23 6.05 -10.56
C HIS A 166 -11.58 7.43 -10.65
N VAL A 167 -12.05 8.25 -11.59
CA VAL A 167 -11.68 9.67 -11.65
C VAL A 167 -12.81 10.48 -10.99
N GLY A 168 -12.51 11.15 -9.89
CA GLY A 168 -13.49 11.93 -9.12
C GLY A 168 -13.03 12.29 -7.71
N ASP A 169 -13.87 13.06 -7.01
CA ASP A 169 -13.59 13.48 -5.64
C ASP A 169 -13.66 12.28 -4.66
N GLY A 170 -12.53 12.01 -4.00
CA GLY A 170 -12.42 10.96 -3.00
C GLY A 170 -13.37 11.15 -1.81
N PHE A 171 -13.69 12.38 -1.40
CA PHE A 171 -14.63 12.65 -0.31
C PHE A 171 -16.05 12.20 -0.69
N GLU A 172 -16.51 12.51 -1.91
CA GLU A 172 -17.82 12.06 -2.41
C GLU A 172 -17.84 10.55 -2.67
N PHE A 173 -16.75 10.00 -3.21
CA PHE A 173 -16.59 8.55 -3.40
C PHE A 173 -16.73 7.80 -2.07
N MET A 174 -16.14 8.32 -0.99
CA MET A 174 -16.22 7.72 0.33
C MET A 174 -17.66 7.61 0.87
N LYS A 175 -18.56 8.55 0.55
CA LYS A 175 -19.97 8.49 0.97
C LYS A 175 -20.74 7.33 0.34
N GLN A 176 -20.29 6.84 -0.81
CA GLN A 176 -20.96 5.80 -1.58
C GLN A 176 -20.58 4.38 -1.10
N ASN A 177 -19.62 4.27 -0.19
CA ASN A 177 -19.04 3.00 0.24
C ASN A 177 -19.25 2.76 1.74
N GLN A 178 -19.76 1.58 2.10
CA GLN A 178 -19.95 1.16 3.48
C GLN A 178 -19.44 -0.28 3.64
N GLU A 179 -18.61 -0.53 4.65
CA GLU A 179 -18.03 -1.85 4.95
C GLU A 179 -17.42 -2.57 3.73
N ALA A 180 -16.85 -1.80 2.81
CA ALA A 180 -16.34 -2.29 1.53
C ALA A 180 -14.87 -2.69 1.62
N PHE A 181 -14.06 -1.92 2.36
CA PHE A 181 -12.60 -2.01 2.30
C PHE A 181 -11.99 -2.53 3.59
N ASP A 182 -10.89 -3.27 3.45
CA ASP A 182 -10.11 -3.71 4.60
C ASP A 182 -8.95 -2.75 4.92
N VAL A 183 -8.43 -2.09 3.89
CA VAL A 183 -7.39 -1.06 4.01
C VAL A 183 -7.79 0.16 3.20
N ILE A 184 -7.73 1.33 3.81
CA ILE A 184 -7.86 2.62 3.10
C ILE A 184 -6.53 3.38 3.22
N ILE A 185 -6.02 3.86 2.10
CA ILE A 185 -4.82 4.71 2.04
C ILE A 185 -5.22 6.07 1.46
N THR A 186 -5.01 7.15 2.20
CA THR A 186 -5.17 8.50 1.68
C THR A 186 -3.80 9.08 1.34
N ASP A 187 -3.50 9.12 0.05
CA ASP A 187 -2.29 9.71 -0.54
C ASP A 187 -2.63 11.09 -1.11
N SER A 188 -2.80 12.04 -0.21
CA SER A 188 -3.10 13.43 -0.55
C SER A 188 -1.85 14.31 -0.54
N SER A 189 -1.97 15.46 -1.19
CA SER A 189 -1.12 16.62 -0.93
C SER A 189 -1.41 17.24 0.44
N ASP A 190 -0.65 18.28 0.77
CA ASP A 190 -0.85 19.14 1.94
C ASP A 190 -2.31 19.65 2.04
N PRO A 191 -2.82 20.00 3.24
CA PRO A 191 -4.23 20.39 3.50
C PRO A 191 -4.61 21.76 2.92
N MET A 192 -4.45 21.91 1.61
CA MET A 192 -4.70 23.12 0.84
C MET A 192 -5.52 22.75 -0.41
N GLY A 193 -6.43 23.64 -0.80
CA GLY A 193 -7.25 23.45 -2.00
C GLY A 193 -8.07 22.14 -1.93
N PRO A 194 -8.03 21.28 -2.97
CA PRO A 194 -8.85 20.07 -3.02
C PRO A 194 -8.63 19.07 -1.87
N ALA A 195 -7.46 19.10 -1.22
CA ALA A 195 -7.12 18.16 -0.16
C ALA A 195 -7.58 18.59 1.24
N GLU A 196 -8.04 19.84 1.44
CA GLU A 196 -8.41 20.37 2.77
C GLU A 196 -9.49 19.52 3.47
N SER A 197 -10.44 18.99 2.70
CA SER A 197 -11.52 18.14 3.22
C SER A 197 -11.01 16.81 3.80
N LEU A 198 -9.87 16.31 3.32
CA LEU A 198 -9.31 15.01 3.67
C LEU A 198 -8.63 14.97 5.06
N PHE A 199 -8.46 16.13 5.69
CA PHE A 199 -7.86 16.26 7.03
C PHE A 199 -8.88 16.53 8.14
N LYS A 200 -10.18 16.56 7.81
CA LYS A 200 -11.28 16.86 8.76
C LYS A 200 -11.84 15.59 9.40
N GLU A 201 -12.34 15.71 10.63
CA GLU A 201 -12.99 14.60 11.36
C GLU A 201 -14.12 13.95 10.54
N SER A 202 -14.88 14.74 9.79
CA SER A 202 -15.97 14.25 8.92
C SER A 202 -15.47 13.24 7.87
N TYR A 203 -14.28 13.44 7.30
CA TYR A 203 -13.68 12.50 6.36
C TYR A 203 -13.24 11.20 7.06
N TYR A 204 -12.66 11.30 8.27
CA TYR A 204 -12.30 10.12 9.07
C TYR A 204 -13.53 9.31 9.51
N GLN A 205 -14.66 9.97 9.77
CA GLN A 205 -15.93 9.29 10.01
C GLN A 205 -16.42 8.55 8.76
N LEU A 206 -16.26 9.10 7.55
CA LEU A 206 -16.55 8.39 6.31
C LEU A 206 -15.62 7.18 6.12
N MET A 207 -14.32 7.33 6.40
CA MET A 207 -13.38 6.20 6.38
C MET A 207 -13.76 5.10 7.36
N LYS A 208 -14.16 5.44 8.58
CA LYS A 208 -14.65 4.47 9.57
C LYS A 208 -15.86 3.67 9.06
N THR A 209 -16.78 4.32 8.34
CA THR A 209 -17.96 3.69 7.76
C THR A 209 -17.62 2.80 6.56
N ALA A 210 -16.72 3.25 5.69
CA ALA A 210 -16.31 2.47 4.51
C ALA A 210 -15.41 1.27 4.86
N LEU A 211 -14.70 1.32 5.98
CA LEU A 211 -13.90 0.20 6.48
C LEU A 211 -14.78 -0.93 7.02
N ARG A 212 -14.39 -2.18 6.74
CA ARG A 212 -14.93 -3.40 7.36
C ARG A 212 -14.64 -3.47 8.87
N GLU A 213 -15.23 -4.45 9.56
CA GLU A 213 -15.21 -4.60 11.03
C GLU A 213 -13.80 -4.57 11.66
N ASP A 214 -12.77 -5.05 10.94
CA ASP A 214 -11.36 -5.04 11.37
C ASP A 214 -10.45 -4.13 10.53
N GLY A 215 -11.05 -3.27 9.71
CA GLY A 215 -10.34 -2.47 8.74
C GLY A 215 -9.37 -1.46 9.37
N ILE A 216 -8.33 -1.11 8.61
CA ILE A 216 -7.35 -0.10 8.98
C ILE A 216 -7.27 1.02 7.94
N LEU A 217 -6.84 2.19 8.37
CA LEU A 217 -6.50 3.29 7.48
C LEU A 217 -5.07 3.80 7.72
N CYS A 218 -4.49 4.37 6.67
CA CYS A 218 -3.22 5.09 6.72
C CYS A 218 -3.32 6.34 5.83
N CYS A 219 -3.26 7.51 6.45
CA CYS A 219 -3.29 8.78 5.74
C CYS A 219 -1.91 9.43 5.83
N GLN A 220 -1.52 10.21 4.81
CA GLN A 220 -0.50 11.23 5.01
C GLN A 220 -0.88 12.05 6.26
N GLY A 221 0.08 12.25 7.16
CA GLY A 221 -0.14 12.85 8.48
C GLY A 221 0.81 14.01 8.78
N GLU A 222 1.32 14.70 7.76
CA GLU A 222 2.17 15.88 7.92
C GLU A 222 3.48 15.69 8.71
N CYS A 223 4.29 16.75 8.80
CA CYS A 223 5.62 16.70 9.40
C CYS A 223 5.62 17.12 10.89
N GLN A 224 6.03 16.22 11.79
CA GLN A 224 6.16 16.51 13.23
C GLN A 224 7.09 17.69 13.60
N TRP A 225 8.00 18.12 12.72
CA TRP A 225 8.82 19.32 12.94
C TRP A 225 8.12 20.64 12.63
N LEU A 226 7.03 20.60 11.86
CA LEU A 226 6.35 21.79 11.33
C LEU A 226 4.89 21.88 11.77
N HIS A 227 4.20 20.74 11.83
CA HIS A 227 2.75 20.64 11.90
C HIS A 227 2.28 19.87 13.14
N LEU A 228 3.02 19.96 14.25
CA LEU A 228 2.76 19.17 15.46
C LEU A 228 1.36 19.43 16.06
N ASP A 229 0.86 20.66 15.98
CA ASP A 229 -0.48 21.01 16.46
C ASP A 229 -1.58 20.34 15.63
N LEU A 230 -1.46 20.33 14.30
CA LEU A 230 -2.37 19.60 13.42
C LEU A 230 -2.33 18.10 13.71
N ILE A 231 -1.14 17.53 13.89
CA ILE A 231 -0.99 16.10 14.22
C ILE A 231 -1.70 15.77 15.55
N LYS A 232 -1.60 16.65 16.56
CA LYS A 232 -2.32 16.49 17.83
C LYS A 232 -3.83 16.54 17.64
N GLU A 233 -4.34 17.52 16.91
CA GLU A 233 -5.76 17.65 16.61
C GLU A 233 -6.30 16.41 15.88
N MET A 234 -5.58 15.97 14.84
CA MET A 234 -5.92 14.75 14.09
C MET A 234 -5.93 13.53 14.98
N ARG A 235 -4.90 13.36 15.81
CA ARG A 235 -4.81 12.25 16.76
C ARG A 235 -5.97 12.27 17.75
N GLN A 236 -6.35 13.44 18.25
CA GLN A 236 -7.42 13.62 19.23
C GLN A 236 -8.78 13.17 18.67
N PHE A 237 -9.19 13.69 17.50
CA PHE A 237 -10.45 13.25 16.92
C PHE A 237 -10.37 11.80 16.42
N CYS A 238 -9.23 11.33 15.93
CA CYS A 238 -9.10 9.92 15.54
C CYS A 238 -9.34 8.99 16.73
N LYS A 239 -8.92 9.36 17.94
CA LYS A 239 -9.15 8.58 19.16
C LYS A 239 -10.62 8.54 19.59
N SER A 240 -11.44 9.53 19.21
CA SER A 240 -12.89 9.46 19.43
C SER A 240 -13.56 8.46 18.48
N LEU A 241 -12.93 8.21 17.32
CA LEU A 241 -13.47 7.37 16.25
C LEU A 241 -12.94 5.94 16.26
N PHE A 242 -11.67 5.71 16.59
CA PHE A 242 -11.00 4.42 16.44
C PHE A 242 -10.38 3.94 17.77
N PRO A 243 -10.49 2.64 18.10
CA PRO A 243 -9.89 2.10 19.32
C PRO A 243 -8.35 2.12 19.32
N VAL A 244 -7.71 2.14 18.15
CA VAL A 244 -6.25 2.20 18.01
C VAL A 244 -5.88 3.31 17.04
N VAL A 245 -5.03 4.24 17.50
CA VAL A 245 -4.50 5.37 16.72
C VAL A 245 -3.02 5.53 16.99
N GLU A 246 -2.20 5.48 15.94
CA GLU A 246 -0.74 5.62 16.00
C GLU A 246 -0.24 6.61 14.96
N TYR A 247 0.93 7.19 15.23
CA TYR A 247 1.64 8.06 14.31
C TYR A 247 3.01 7.48 14.03
N ALA A 248 3.34 7.34 12.75
CA ALA A 248 4.66 6.92 12.28
C ALA A 248 5.24 7.99 11.37
N TYR A 249 6.55 7.98 11.13
CA TYR A 249 7.19 8.88 10.17
C TYR A 249 8.25 8.20 9.32
N CYS A 250 8.57 8.79 8.18
CA CYS A 250 9.71 8.40 7.36
C CYS A 250 10.53 9.61 6.92
N THR A 251 11.77 9.36 6.52
CA THR A 251 12.69 10.38 6.01
C THR A 251 12.65 10.43 4.48
N ILE A 252 12.37 11.60 3.92
CA ILE A 252 12.31 11.85 2.48
C ILE A 252 12.84 13.27 2.21
N PRO A 253 14.08 13.42 1.70
CA PRO A 253 14.76 14.72 1.63
C PRO A 253 14.04 15.82 0.87
N THR A 254 13.16 15.47 -0.06
CA THR A 254 12.45 16.42 -0.92
C THR A 254 11.16 16.97 -0.32
N TYR A 255 10.70 16.45 0.82
CA TYR A 255 9.55 17.01 1.54
C TYR A 255 10.03 18.06 2.55
N PRO A 256 9.15 19.01 2.96
CA PRO A 256 9.49 20.02 3.96
C PRO A 256 10.08 19.41 5.23
N SER A 257 11.20 19.95 5.68
CA SER A 257 12.00 19.44 6.81
C SER A 257 12.53 18.00 6.64
N GLY A 258 12.55 17.46 5.41
CA GLY A 258 13.20 16.20 5.05
C GLY A 258 12.51 14.93 5.54
N GLN A 259 11.28 15.03 6.04
CA GLN A 259 10.51 13.90 6.56
C GLN A 259 8.99 14.15 6.51
N ILE A 260 8.20 13.10 6.67
CA ILE A 260 6.75 13.19 6.79
C ILE A 260 6.17 12.06 7.62
N GLY A 261 5.00 12.31 8.18
CA GLY A 261 4.26 11.40 9.02
C GLY A 261 3.09 10.71 8.34
N PHE A 262 2.55 9.75 9.08
CA PHE A 262 1.39 8.97 8.69
C PHE A 262 0.48 8.82 9.91
N MET A 263 -0.81 9.10 9.75
CA MET A 263 -1.83 8.80 10.74
C MET A 263 -2.37 7.39 10.46
N LEU A 264 -2.25 6.49 11.43
CA LEU A 264 -2.73 5.11 11.32
C LEU A 264 -3.86 4.87 12.32
N CYS A 265 -5.00 4.38 11.84
CA CYS A 265 -6.14 4.06 12.70
C CYS A 265 -6.67 2.66 12.38
N SER A 266 -7.19 1.95 13.40
CA SER A 266 -7.79 0.62 13.24
C SER A 266 -9.13 0.54 13.95
N LYS A 267 -10.09 -0.17 13.33
CA LYS A 267 -11.34 -0.59 13.98
C LYS A 267 -11.13 -1.78 14.92
N ASN A 268 -10.05 -2.55 14.75
CA ASN A 268 -9.73 -3.67 15.62
C ASN A 268 -8.96 -3.20 16.87
N PRO A 269 -9.50 -3.36 18.09
CA PRO A 269 -8.85 -2.93 19.33
C PRO A 269 -7.55 -3.70 19.65
N ASN A 270 -7.30 -4.82 19.00
CA ASN A 270 -6.10 -5.64 19.18
C ASN A 270 -4.99 -5.31 18.16
N THR A 271 -5.19 -4.31 17.31
CA THR A 271 -4.16 -3.86 16.37
C THR A 271 -2.98 -3.26 17.13
N ASN A 272 -1.76 -3.69 16.78
CA ASN A 272 -0.53 -3.10 17.29
C ASN A 272 0.32 -2.60 16.13
N PHE A 273 0.07 -1.36 15.68
CA PHE A 273 0.79 -0.81 14.52
C PHE A 273 2.31 -0.80 14.67
N ARG A 274 2.84 -0.79 15.90
CA ARG A 274 4.29 -0.73 16.14
C ARG A 274 5.01 -2.02 15.79
N GLU A 275 4.30 -3.15 15.80
CA GLU A 275 4.85 -4.46 15.46
C GLU A 275 4.20 -4.96 14.15
N PRO A 276 4.97 -5.11 13.06
CA PRO A 276 4.42 -5.62 11.82
C PRO A 276 3.92 -7.04 12.02
N VAL A 277 2.65 -7.27 11.70
CA VAL A 277 2.01 -8.59 11.81
C VAL A 277 2.73 -9.64 10.99
N GLN A 278 3.19 -9.24 9.81
CA GLN A 278 3.98 -10.07 8.92
C GLN A 278 5.38 -9.51 8.87
N GLN A 279 6.33 -10.20 9.51
CA GLN A 279 7.72 -9.85 9.38
C GLN A 279 8.25 -10.29 8.01
N LEU A 280 8.91 -9.38 7.30
CA LEU A 280 9.55 -9.70 6.04
C LEU A 280 10.95 -10.25 6.31
N SER A 281 11.24 -11.42 5.74
CA SER A 281 12.61 -11.90 5.67
C SER A 281 13.44 -11.03 4.73
N GLN A 282 14.76 -11.05 4.88
CA GLN A 282 15.67 -10.35 3.98
C GLN A 282 15.44 -10.75 2.51
N GLN A 283 15.17 -12.04 2.27
CA GLN A 283 14.82 -12.55 0.95
C GLN A 283 13.54 -11.89 0.39
N GLN A 284 12.48 -11.76 1.21
CA GLN A 284 11.24 -11.12 0.78
C GLN A 284 11.41 -9.62 0.49
N VAL A 285 12.29 -8.93 1.24
CA VAL A 285 12.66 -7.53 0.99
C VAL A 285 13.32 -7.40 -0.39
N GLU A 286 14.24 -8.30 -0.72
CA GLU A 286 14.95 -8.35 -2.00
C GLU A 286 14.01 -8.72 -3.16
N GLU A 287 13.19 -9.76 -3.01
CA GLU A 287 12.20 -10.21 -4.00
C GLU A 287 11.21 -9.09 -4.36
N ARG A 288 10.79 -8.28 -3.37
CA ARG A 288 9.91 -7.13 -3.57
C ARG A 288 10.65 -5.87 -4.05
N SER A 289 11.98 -5.93 -4.16
CA SER A 289 12.86 -4.82 -4.53
C SER A 289 12.65 -3.58 -3.67
N LEU A 290 12.44 -3.77 -2.36
CA LEU A 290 12.22 -2.67 -1.41
C LEU A 290 13.54 -1.94 -1.14
N LYS A 291 13.48 -0.61 -1.12
CA LYS A 291 14.66 0.26 -0.95
C LYS A 291 14.72 0.97 0.40
N TYR A 292 13.62 0.95 1.15
CA TYR A 292 13.47 1.68 2.42
C TYR A 292 12.79 0.79 3.46
N TYR A 293 11.62 0.24 3.12
CA TYR A 293 10.87 -0.60 4.04
C TYR A 293 11.57 -1.93 4.33
N ASN A 294 11.67 -2.26 5.62
CA ASN A 294 11.84 -3.58 6.19
C ASN A 294 11.19 -3.58 7.58
N SER A 295 11.05 -4.74 8.22
CA SER A 295 10.33 -4.84 9.50
C SER A 295 11.00 -4.10 10.67
N ASP A 296 12.31 -3.83 10.61
CA ASP A 296 12.98 -3.04 11.65
C ASP A 296 12.76 -1.54 11.44
N ILE A 297 12.80 -1.08 10.18
CA ILE A 297 12.42 0.29 9.81
C ILE A 297 10.96 0.56 10.17
N HIS A 298 10.07 -0.43 10.00
CA HIS A 298 8.69 -0.35 10.47
C HIS A 298 8.62 0.00 11.95
N ARG A 299 9.28 -0.77 12.82
CA ARG A 299 9.28 -0.54 14.27
C ARG A 299 9.87 0.82 14.62
N ALA A 300 10.99 1.17 14.00
CA ALA A 300 11.69 2.43 14.23
C ALA A 300 10.86 3.66 13.84
N ALA A 301 9.98 3.55 12.84
CA ALA A 301 9.13 4.64 12.37
C ALA A 301 8.16 5.17 13.45
N PHE A 302 7.87 4.39 14.49
CA PHE A 302 7.00 4.78 15.62
C PHE A 302 7.78 5.32 16.83
N ILE A 303 9.12 5.38 16.75
CA ILE A 303 9.99 5.95 17.78
C ILE A 303 10.19 7.43 17.44
N LEU A 304 9.40 8.29 18.09
CA LEU A 304 9.40 9.72 17.83
C LEU A 304 10.45 10.44 18.68
N PRO A 305 11.03 11.57 18.20
CA PRO A 305 11.78 12.50 19.03
C PRO A 305 11.01 12.90 20.29
N GLU A 306 11.72 13.16 21.38
CA GLU A 306 11.12 13.37 22.70
C GLU A 306 10.07 14.49 22.73
N PHE A 307 10.30 15.59 22.00
CA PHE A 307 9.32 16.69 21.94
C PHE A 307 7.99 16.25 21.32
N ALA A 308 8.02 15.45 20.25
CA ALA A 308 6.85 14.94 19.58
C ALA A 308 6.19 13.82 20.40
N ARG A 309 6.98 12.92 20.98
CA ARG A 309 6.49 11.88 21.88
C ARG A 309 5.71 12.47 23.04
N LYS A 310 6.24 13.48 23.72
CA LYS A 310 5.57 14.18 24.82
C LYS A 310 4.26 14.81 24.34
N ALA A 311 4.32 15.59 23.27
CA ALA A 311 3.17 16.30 22.72
C ALA A 311 2.01 15.36 22.29
N LEU A 312 2.32 14.14 21.85
CA LEU A 312 1.33 13.14 21.38
C LEU A 312 0.94 12.08 22.42
N SER A 313 1.60 12.06 23.58
CA SER A 313 1.25 11.19 24.71
C SER A 313 0.23 11.85 25.65
N ASP A 314 0.23 13.17 25.72
CA ASP A 314 -0.63 13.98 26.60
C ASP A 314 -2.05 14.22 26.02
N VAL A 315 -2.35 13.61 24.86
CA VAL A 315 -3.62 13.62 24.12
C VAL A 315 -4.01 12.18 23.88
#